data_AF-K9MP78-F1
#
_entry.id   AF-K9MP78-F1
#
_cell.length_a   1.000
_cell.length_b   1.000
_cell.length_c   1.000
_cell.angle_alpha   90.00
_cell.angle_beta   90.00
_cell.angle_gamma   90.00
#
_symmetry.space_group_name_H-M   'P 1'
#
loop_
_entity.id
_entity.type
_entity.pdbx_description
1 polymer ?
#
loop_
_entity_poly.entity_id
_entity_poly.type
_entity_poly.pdbx_seq_one_letter_code
_entity_poly.pdbx_strand_id
1 'polypeptide(L)'
;ESYASVTAYNTDKIKLSMVSSLVESGLSVLSTLFFFGPFCWRLAGHWAGDGEFVRPLAFMGIQRLVSECISTPFQVYSDFCVEEKHGFNKKTAILFIKDKL
;
A
#
# COMPACT_ATOMS: atom_id res chain seq x y z
N GLU A 1 -27.43 -21.50 -2.62
CA GLU A 1 -26.63 -21.00 -1.48
C GLU A 1 -25.28 -20.41 -1.89
N SER A 2 -24.49 -21.09 -2.74
CA SER A 2 -23.19 -20.60 -3.23
C SER A 2 -23.20 -19.17 -3.85
N TYR A 3 -24.22 -18.82 -4.64
CA TYR A 3 -24.29 -17.48 -5.25
C TYR A 3 -24.46 -16.36 -4.21
N ALA A 4 -25.27 -16.56 -3.17
CA ALA A 4 -25.51 -15.52 -2.16
C ALA A 4 -24.25 -15.24 -1.33
N SER A 5 -23.50 -16.28 -0.97
CA SER A 5 -22.22 -16.15 -0.25
C SER A 5 -21.14 -15.47 -1.10
N VAL A 6 -21.07 -15.77 -2.40
CA VAL A 6 -20.11 -15.12 -3.32
C VAL A 6 -20.43 -13.64 -3.52
N THR A 7 -21.71 -13.27 -3.64
CA THR A 7 -22.12 -11.87 -3.79
C THR A 7 -21.84 -11.06 -2.52
N ALA A 8 -22.04 -11.65 -1.33
CA ALA A 8 -21.69 -11.02 -0.06
C ALA A 8 -20.18 -10.77 0.06
N TYR A 9 -19.34 -11.75 -0.29
CA TYR A 9 -17.88 -11.60 -0.33
C TYR A 9 -17.45 -10.47 -1.29
N ASN A 10 -17.94 -10.49 -2.52
CA ASN A 10 -17.60 -9.47 -3.52
C ASN A 10 -18.02 -8.07 -3.05
N THR A 11 -19.17 -7.94 -2.40
CA THR A 11 -19.65 -6.65 -1.86
C THR A 11 -18.72 -6.12 -0.78
N ASP A 12 -18.29 -6.96 0.17
CA ASP A 12 -17.35 -6.56 1.22
C ASP A 12 -15.97 -6.21 0.65
N LYS A 13 -15.49 -6.98 -0.34
CA LYS A 13 -14.23 -6.71 -1.04
C LYS A 13 -14.26 -5.39 -1.80
N ILE A 14 -15.35 -5.09 -2.50
CA ILE A 14 -15.53 -3.83 -3.23
C ILE A 14 -15.56 -2.65 -2.25
N LYS A 15 -16.27 -2.75 -1.12
CA LYS A 15 -16.28 -1.70 -0.09
C LYS A 15 -14.88 -1.42 0.44
N LEU A 16 -14.11 -2.47 0.76
CA LEU A 16 -12.72 -2.31 1.21
C LEU A 16 -11.85 -1.68 0.12
N SER A 17 -11.99 -2.13 -1.12
CA SER A 17 -11.27 -1.56 -2.27
C SER A 17 -11.59 -0.08 -2.43
N MET A 18 -12.87 0.33 -2.34
CA MET A 18 -13.26 1.73 -2.46
C MET A 18 -12.67 2.58 -1.33
N VAL A 19 -12.71 2.11 -0.08
CA VAL A 19 -12.11 2.82 1.06
C VAL A 19 -10.60 2.95 0.87
N SER A 20 -9.93 1.88 0.45
CA SER A 20 -8.49 1.89 0.20
C SER A 20 -8.14 2.89 -0.90
N SER A 21 -8.86 2.86 -2.03
CA SER A 21 -8.66 3.81 -3.14
C SER A 21 -8.94 5.25 -2.73
N LEU A 22 -9.93 5.51 -1.86
CA LEU A 22 -10.19 6.85 -1.33
C LEU A 22 -9.06 7.35 -0.44
N VAL A 23 -8.53 6.49 0.43
CA VAL A 23 -7.40 6.87 1.30
C VAL A 23 -6.13 7.09 0.48
N GLU A 24 -5.83 6.21 -0.48
CA GLU A 24 -4.68 6.37 -1.39
C GLU A 24 -4.79 7.66 -2.21
N SER A 25 -5.96 7.94 -2.77
CA SER A 25 -6.21 9.17 -3.53
C SER A 25 -6.08 10.41 -2.64
N GLY A 26 -6.67 10.37 -1.44
CA GLY A 26 -6.56 11.45 -0.46
C GLY A 26 -5.11 11.69 -0.05
N LEU A 27 -4.36 10.64 0.23
CA LEU A 27 -2.94 10.72 0.57
C LEU A 27 -2.11 11.25 -0.61
N SER A 28 -2.41 10.86 -1.84
CA SER A 28 -1.76 11.39 -3.04
C SER A 28 -1.99 12.90 -3.19
N VAL A 29 -3.24 13.35 -3.01
CA VAL A 29 -3.58 14.79 -3.04
C VAL A 29 -2.88 15.53 -1.92
N LEU A 30 -2.92 15.03 -0.68
CA LEU A 30 -2.22 15.63 0.46
C LEU A 30 -0.71 15.70 0.22
N SER A 31 -0.09 14.62 -0.26
CA SER A 31 1.34 14.57 -0.56
C SER A 31 1.74 15.60 -1.62
N THR A 32 0.85 15.86 -2.58
CA THR A 32 1.04 16.88 -3.61
C THR A 32 0.92 18.29 -3.01
N LEU A 33 -0.10 18.54 -2.19
CA LEU A 33 -0.32 19.83 -1.51
C LEU A 33 0.82 20.21 -0.56
N PHE A 34 1.36 19.23 0.17
CA PHE A 34 2.47 19.42 1.10
C PHE A 34 3.85 19.37 0.43
N PHE A 35 3.93 19.27 -0.90
CA PHE A 35 5.19 19.15 -1.64
C PHE A 35 6.09 18.02 -1.11
N PHE A 36 5.49 16.88 -0.78
CA PHE A 36 6.21 15.71 -0.28
C PHE A 36 7.20 15.15 -1.31
N GLY A 37 6.88 15.22 -2.61
CA GLY A 37 7.78 14.83 -3.70
C GLY A 37 9.11 15.62 -3.69
N PRO A 38 9.09 16.96 -3.75
CA PRO A 38 10.29 17.79 -3.58
C PRO A 38 11.03 17.57 -2.26
N PHE A 39 10.31 17.30 -1.18
CA PHE A 39 10.92 16.95 0.10
C PHE A 39 11.75 15.65 0.00
N CYS A 40 11.17 14.59 -0.55
CA CYS A 40 11.87 13.32 -0.80
C CYS A 40 13.05 13.50 -1.77
N TRP A 41 12.91 14.36 -2.78
CA TRP A 41 13.99 14.67 -3.72
C TRP A 41 15.17 15.40 -3.05
N ARG A 42 14.89 16.28 -2.08
CA ARG A 42 15.91 16.95 -1.26
C ARG A 42 16.57 15.98 -0.28
N LEU A 43 15.78 15.09 0.33
CA LEU A 43 16.29 14.05 1.21
C LEU A 43 17.22 13.09 0.46
N ALA A 44 16.84 12.67 -0.74
CA ALA A 44 17.67 11.84 -1.62
C ALA A 44 19.01 12.53 -1.95
N GLY A 45 19.00 13.84 -2.26
CA GLY A 45 20.22 14.61 -2.51
C GLY A 45 21.11 14.74 -1.26
N HIS A 46 20.53 14.87 -0.06
CA HIS A 46 21.29 14.93 1.19
C HIS A 46 21.95 13.60 1.55
N TRP A 47 21.26 12.48 1.33
CA TRP A 47 21.76 11.14 1.66
C TRP A 47 22.72 10.57 0.61
N ALA A 48 22.45 10.80 -0.68
CA ALA A 48 23.12 10.12 -1.77
C ALA A 48 24.03 11.03 -2.61
N GLY A 49 24.01 12.35 -2.35
CA GLY A 49 24.75 13.36 -3.10
C GLY A 49 24.10 13.75 -4.43
N ASP A 50 24.73 14.68 -5.16
CA ASP A 50 24.26 15.18 -6.46
C ASP A 50 24.68 14.31 -7.66
N GLY A 51 24.87 13.01 -7.44
CA GLY A 51 25.15 12.08 -8.54
C GLY A 51 23.95 11.95 -9.47
N GLU A 52 24.18 12.15 -10.78
CA GLU A 52 23.15 12.17 -11.84
C GLU A 52 22.29 10.88 -11.86
N PHE A 53 22.89 9.74 -11.50
CA PHE A 53 22.21 8.44 -11.40
C PHE A 53 21.84 8.04 -9.97
N VAL A 54 22.66 8.41 -9.00
CA VAL A 54 22.52 7.97 -7.61
C VAL A 54 21.32 8.64 -6.95
N ARG A 55 21.08 9.92 -7.24
CA ARG A 55 19.96 10.68 -6.68
C ARG A 55 18.58 10.17 -7.15
N PRO A 56 18.33 9.92 -8.46
CA PRO A 56 17.10 9.27 -8.91
C PRO A 56 16.90 7.87 -8.33
N LEU A 57 17.96 7.06 -8.21
CA LEU A 57 17.88 5.73 -7.60
C LEU A 57 17.46 5.80 -6.13
N ALA A 58 18.08 6.69 -5.36
CA ALA A 58 17.71 6.92 -3.96
C ALA A 58 16.27 7.45 -3.83
N PHE A 59 15.85 8.36 -4.70
CA PHE A 59 14.48 8.87 -4.74
C PHE A 59 13.47 7.75 -5.03
N MET A 60 13.73 6.91 -6.04
CA MET A 60 12.88 5.76 -6.36
C MET A 60 12.79 4.78 -5.19
N GLY A 61 13.91 4.50 -4.51
CA GLY A 61 13.94 3.66 -3.32
C GLY A 61 13.07 4.21 -2.19
N ILE A 62 13.19 5.50 -1.87
CA ILE A 62 12.36 6.17 -0.85
C ILE A 62 10.88 6.11 -1.24
N GLN A 63 10.56 6.42 -2.49
CA GLN A 63 9.17 6.40 -2.97
C GLN A 63 8.57 5.00 -2.90
N ARG A 64 9.35 3.96 -3.26
CA ARG A 64 8.95 2.55 -3.15
C ARG A 64 8.65 2.19 -1.70
N LEU A 65 9.53 2.55 -0.76
CA LEU A 65 9.34 2.30 0.67
C LEU A 65 8.08 2.98 1.21
N VAL A 66 7.84 4.25 0.84
CA VAL A 66 6.64 4.98 1.24
C VAL A 66 5.38 4.26 0.73
N SER A 67 5.34 3.89 -0.56
CA SER A 67 4.21 3.18 -1.15
C SER A 67 3.96 1.82 -0.49
N GLU A 68 5.00 1.04 -0.21
CA GLU A 68 4.88 -0.24 0.51
C GLU A 68 4.37 -0.04 1.94
N CYS A 69 4.83 1.00 2.64
CA CYS A 69 4.36 1.34 3.99
C CYS A 69 2.86 1.67 4.01
N ILE A 70 2.37 2.36 2.98
CA ILE A 70 0.96 2.74 2.85
C ILE A 70 0.10 1.53 2.47
N SER A 71 0.52 0.74 1.47
CA SER A 71 -0.26 -0.39 0.96
C SER A 71 -0.31 -1.57 1.92
N THR A 72 0.71 -1.70 2.79
CA THR A 72 0.83 -2.83 3.71
C THR A 72 -0.32 -3.00 4.70
N PRO A 73 -0.73 -1.99 5.48
CA PRO A 73 -1.86 -2.13 6.39
C PRO A 73 -3.17 -2.46 5.66
N PHE A 74 -3.39 -1.92 4.45
CA PHE A 74 -4.59 -2.25 3.65
C PHE A 74 -4.61 -3.70 3.21
N GLN A 75 -3.46 -4.25 2.79
CA GLN A 75 -3.35 -5.67 2.43
C GLN A 75 -3.57 -6.58 3.64
N VAL A 76 -3.00 -6.25 4.81
CA VAL A 76 -3.23 -7.00 6.06
C VAL A 76 -4.71 -6.98 6.42
N TYR A 77 -5.37 -5.82 6.33
CA TYR A 77 -6.79 -5.71 6.63
C TYR A 77 -7.66 -6.50 5.64
N SER A 78 -7.30 -6.52 4.35
CA SER A 78 -7.98 -7.33 3.35
C SER A 78 -7.86 -8.83 3.64
N ASP A 79 -6.65 -9.35 3.84
CA ASP A 79 -6.41 -10.79 4.04
C ASP A 79 -6.95 -11.29 5.40
N PHE A 80 -6.63 -10.59 6.50
CA PHE A 80 -6.94 -11.08 7.85
C PHE A 80 -8.32 -10.65 8.37
N CYS A 81 -8.95 -9.59 7.82
CA CYS A 81 -10.26 -9.14 8.30
C CYS A 81 -11.39 -9.48 7.32
N VAL A 82 -11.18 -9.34 6.01
CA VAL A 82 -12.23 -9.62 5.01
C VAL A 82 -12.19 -11.06 4.55
N GLU A 83 -11.02 -11.60 4.16
CA GLU A 83 -10.96 -12.98 3.69
C GLU A 83 -11.15 -14.00 4.82
N GLU A 84 -10.71 -13.69 6.04
CA GLU A 84 -10.93 -14.55 7.22
C GLU A 84 -12.40 -14.60 7.63
N LYS A 85 -13.11 -13.47 7.59
CA LYS A 85 -14.56 -13.39 7.89
C LYS A 85 -15.41 -14.26 6.96
N HIS A 86 -14.98 -14.42 5.71
CA HIS A 86 -15.65 -15.28 4.72
C HIS A 86 -15.04 -16.69 4.64
N GLY A 87 -14.09 -17.04 5.50
CA GLY A 87 -13.46 -18.37 5.56
C GLY A 87 -12.55 -18.70 4.37
N PHE A 88 -12.19 -17.71 3.55
CA PHE A 88 -11.30 -17.86 2.40
C PHE A 88 -9.82 -17.70 2.75
N ASN A 89 -9.51 -17.14 3.94
CA ASN A 89 -8.12 -16.91 4.34
C ASN A 89 -7.37 -18.24 4.49
N LYS A 90 -6.33 -18.42 3.66
CA LYS A 90 -5.35 -19.53 3.76
C LYS A 90 -3.95 -19.03 4.08
N LYS A 91 -3.78 -17.72 4.28
CA LYS A 91 -2.49 -17.08 4.53
C LYS A 91 -2.24 -16.99 6.04
N THR A 92 -1.07 -17.44 6.48
CA THR A 92 -0.59 -17.22 7.84
C THR A 92 0.18 -15.89 7.92
N ALA A 93 0.05 -15.13 9.00
CA ALA A 93 0.75 -13.85 9.20
C ALA A 93 2.28 -13.93 8.98
N ILE A 94 2.87 -15.08 9.32
CA ILE A 94 4.30 -15.37 9.11
C ILE A 94 4.64 -15.51 7.62
N LEU A 95 3.74 -16.11 6.83
CA LEU A 95 3.90 -16.24 5.37
C LEU A 95 3.73 -14.89 4.68
N PHE A 96 2.78 -14.07 5.16
CA PHE A 96 2.56 -12.71 4.65
C PHE A 96 3.78 -11.83 4.86
N ILE A 97 4.40 -11.86 6.04
CA ILE A 97 5.62 -11.08 6.31
C ILE A 97 6.82 -11.61 5.51
N LYS A 98 6.94 -12.94 5.32
CA LYS A 98 8.01 -13.55 4.52
C LYS A 98 7.91 -13.28 3.02
N ASP A 99 6.70 -13.18 2.47
CA ASP A 99 6.49 -12.86 1.05
C ASP A 99 6.78 -11.39 0.76
N LYS A 100 6.69 -10.54 1.79
CA LYS A 100 6.82 -9.08 1.67
C LYS A 100 8.23 -8.51 1.75
N LEU A 101 9.18 -9.27 2.29
CA LEU A 101 10.50 -8.80 2.72
C LEU A 101 11.58 -9.55 1.94
#